data_AF-A0A7C7CM14-F1
#
_entry.id   AF-A0A7C7CM14-F1
#
_cell.length_a   1.000
_cell.length_b   1.000
_cell.length_c   1.000
_cell.angle_alpha   90.00
_cell.angle_beta   90.00
_cell.angle_gamma   90.00
#
_symmetry.space_group_name_H-M   'P 1'
#
loop_
_entity.id
_entity.type
_entity.pdbx_description
1 polymer ?
#
loop_
_entity_poly.entity_id
_entity_poly.type
_entity_poly.pdbx_seq_one_letter_code
_entity_poly.pdbx_strand_id
1 'polypeptide(L)'
;DDFLVFNGDDELLTERIAPAQAKKIPFSLKFDTNVLFKLNATKIYDQEHAILINLDDIALPGKHNLSNYLGSATSASLLGIASSRIADVMLSFCGVPHRLEHVGE
;
A
#
# COMPACT_ATOMS: atom_id res chain seq x y z
N ASP A 1 -17.74 6.18 -10.85
CA ASP A 1 -17.21 4.82 -10.65
C ASP A 1 -16.62 4.71 -9.27
N ASP A 2 -17.07 3.75 -8.48
CA ASP A 2 -16.59 3.51 -7.13
C ASP A 2 -15.50 2.44 -7.13
N PHE A 3 -14.46 2.65 -6.32
CA PHE A 3 -13.38 1.70 -6.13
C PHE A 3 -13.43 1.11 -4.73
N LEU A 4 -13.15 -0.19 -4.63
CA LEU A 4 -12.96 -0.88 -3.37
C LEU A 4 -11.51 -1.35 -3.31
N VAL A 5 -10.69 -0.67 -2.51
CA VAL A 5 -9.29 -1.04 -2.25
C VAL A 5 -9.24 -1.93 -1.02
N PHE A 6 -8.63 -3.11 -1.12
CA PHE A 6 -8.62 -4.12 -0.05
C PHE A 6 -7.35 -4.94 -0.02
N ASN A 7 -7.07 -5.54 1.14
CA ASN A 7 -5.96 -6.46 1.30
C ASN A 7 -6.29 -7.81 0.68
N GLY A 8 -5.67 -8.13 -0.45
CA GLY A 8 -5.85 -9.40 -1.15
C GLY A 8 -5.12 -10.57 -0.48
N ASP A 9 -4.27 -10.32 0.52
CA ASP A 9 -3.62 -11.38 1.30
C ASP A 9 -4.55 -12.01 2.35
N ASP A 10 -5.74 -11.43 2.54
CA ASP A 10 -6.81 -11.88 3.43
C ASP A 10 -7.92 -12.57 2.62
N GLU A 11 -7.92 -13.90 2.67
CA GLU A 11 -8.87 -14.75 1.95
C GLU A 11 -10.31 -14.55 2.47
N LEU A 12 -10.48 -14.43 3.79
CA LEU A 12 -11.79 -14.21 4.42
C LEU A 12 -12.40 -12.87 3.98
N LEU A 13 -11.58 -11.82 3.93
CA LEU A 13 -12.01 -10.53 3.41
C LEU A 13 -12.41 -10.64 1.94
N THR A 14 -11.58 -11.29 1.12
CA THR A 14 -11.80 -11.47 -0.32
C THR A 14 -13.13 -12.16 -0.62
N GLU A 15 -13.47 -13.21 0.12
CA GLU A 15 -14.77 -13.90 0.02
C GLU A 15 -15.94 -13.00 0.43
N ARG A 16 -15.80 -12.27 1.54
CA ARG A 16 -16.87 -11.40 2.06
C ARG A 16 -17.22 -10.23 1.15
N ILE A 17 -16.24 -9.70 0.42
CA ILE A 17 -16.46 -8.57 -0.50
C ILE A 17 -16.77 -9.01 -1.93
N ALA A 18 -16.75 -10.32 -2.23
CA ALA A 18 -17.11 -10.86 -3.53
C ALA A 18 -18.42 -10.28 -4.13
N PRO A 19 -19.54 -10.13 -3.37
CA PRO A 19 -20.78 -9.58 -3.90
C PRO A 19 -20.78 -8.05 -4.13
N ALA A 20 -19.74 -7.34 -3.68
CA ALA A 20 -19.64 -5.89 -3.86
C ALA A 20 -19.57 -5.52 -5.35
N GLN A 21 -20.36 -4.51 -5.74
CA GLN A 21 -20.49 -4.03 -7.12
C GLN A 21 -19.41 -3.02 -7.52
N ALA A 22 -18.70 -2.44 -6.56
CA ALA A 22 -17.60 -1.51 -6.80
C ALA A 22 -16.42 -2.21 -7.52
N LYS A 23 -15.60 -1.43 -8.23
CA LYS A 23 -14.39 -1.92 -8.88
C LYS A 23 -13.37 -2.32 -7.82
N LYS A 24 -13.18 -3.62 -7.66
CA LYS A 24 -12.27 -4.25 -6.68
C LYS A 24 -10.82 -4.11 -7.14
N ILE A 25 -10.00 -3.43 -6.35
CA ILE A 25 -8.57 -3.23 -6.57
C ILE A 25 -7.80 -3.79 -5.37
N PRO A 26 -7.22 -5.01 -5.48
CA PRO A 26 -6.44 -5.58 -4.39
C PRO A 26 -5.08 -4.87 -4.25
N PHE A 27 -4.55 -4.87 -3.03
CA PHE A 27 -3.12 -4.75 -2.76
C PHE A 27 -2.63 -6.03 -2.06
N SER A 28 -1.36 -6.38 -2.22
CA SER A 28 -0.80 -7.62 -1.67
C SER A 28 0.70 -7.49 -1.44
N LEU A 29 1.21 -8.22 -0.44
CA LEU A 29 2.64 -8.45 -0.24
C LEU A 29 3.12 -9.81 -0.77
N LYS A 30 2.20 -10.67 -1.21
CA LYS A 30 2.47 -12.06 -1.58
C LYS A 30 2.42 -12.31 -3.09
N PHE A 31 1.62 -11.53 -3.83
CA PHE A 31 1.40 -11.73 -5.26
C PHE A 31 1.34 -10.41 -6.02
N ASP A 32 1.60 -10.51 -7.31
CA ASP A 32 1.76 -9.36 -8.21
C ASP A 32 0.63 -9.24 -9.25
N THR A 33 -0.37 -10.12 -9.19
CA THR A 33 -1.48 -10.16 -10.16
C THR A 33 -2.60 -9.21 -9.74
N ASN A 34 -3.09 -8.41 -10.69
CA ASN A 34 -4.22 -7.48 -10.51
C ASN A 34 -4.01 -6.38 -9.45
N VAL A 35 -2.76 -6.11 -9.03
CA VAL A 35 -2.40 -5.01 -8.13
C VAL A 35 -1.85 -3.81 -8.92
N LEU A 36 -2.00 -2.59 -8.40
CA LEU A 36 -1.42 -1.38 -9.02
C LEU A 36 0.07 -1.23 -8.73
N PHE A 37 0.49 -1.56 -7.51
CA PHE A 37 1.88 -1.52 -7.07
C PHE A 37 2.32 -2.92 -6.64
N LYS A 38 3.49 -3.31 -7.12
CA LYS A 38 4.18 -4.56 -6.81
C LYS A 38 5.37 -4.26 -5.90
N LEU A 39 5.83 -5.25 -5.15
CA LEU A 39 7.11 -5.16 -4.46
C LEU A 39 7.99 -6.35 -4.79
N ASN A 40 9.30 -6.13 -4.74
CA ASN A 40 10.28 -7.20 -4.69
C ASN A 40 11.21 -6.98 -3.49
N ALA A 41 12.35 -7.68 -3.46
CA ALA A 41 13.30 -7.60 -2.37
C ALA A 41 13.91 -6.20 -2.15
N THR A 42 13.84 -5.29 -3.13
CA THR A 42 14.56 -4.01 -3.08
C THR A 42 13.67 -2.77 -3.29
N LYS A 43 12.50 -2.91 -3.91
CA LYS A 43 11.68 -1.74 -4.29
C LYS A 43 10.19 -2.02 -4.44
N ILE A 44 9.41 -0.94 -4.38
CA ILE A 44 8.01 -0.87 -4.83
C ILE A 44 7.98 -0.22 -6.22
N TYR A 45 7.20 -0.80 -7.13
CA TYR A 45 7.10 -0.35 -8.53
C TYR A 45 5.70 -0.57 -9.09
N ASP A 46 5.35 0.15 -10.15
CA ASP A 46 4.04 0.04 -10.79
C ASP A 46 3.98 -1.09 -11.85
N GLN A 47 2.85 -1.19 -12.55
CA GLN A 47 2.63 -2.19 -13.59
C GLN A 47 3.58 -2.05 -14.80
N GLU A 48 4.10 -0.84 -15.05
CA GLU A 48 5.05 -0.52 -16.12
C GLU A 48 6.51 -0.68 -15.69
N HIS A 49 6.76 -1.20 -14.47
CA HIS A 49 8.07 -1.33 -13.84
C HIS A 49 8.75 0.00 -13.49
N ALA A 50 8.02 1.12 -13.51
CA ALA A 50 8.54 2.38 -13.00
C ALA A 50 8.65 2.29 -11.48
N ILE A 51 9.80 2.74 -10.96
CA ILE A 51 10.10 2.67 -9.53
C ILE A 51 9.29 3.74 -8.80
N LEU A 52 8.53 3.33 -7.78
CA LEU A 52 7.88 4.25 -6.87
C LEU A 52 8.85 4.67 -5.76
N ILE A 53 9.47 3.70 -5.08
CA ILE A 53 10.44 3.93 -3.99
C ILE A 53 11.29 2.67 -3.75
N ASN A 54 12.55 2.82 -3.30
CA ASN A 54 13.33 1.69 -2.79
C ASN A 54 12.94 1.37 -1.35
N LEU A 55 12.97 0.10 -0.96
CA LEU A 55 12.60 -0.31 0.39
C LEU A 55 13.52 0.27 1.47
N ASP A 56 14.79 0.49 1.13
CA ASP A 56 15.79 1.09 2.03
C ASP A 56 15.52 2.58 2.31
N ASP A 57 14.72 3.24 1.46
CA ASP A 57 14.36 4.65 1.60
C ASP A 57 13.06 4.85 2.43
N ILE A 58 12.34 3.77 2.77
CA ILE A 58 11.07 3.86 3.52
C ILE A 58 11.34 4.22 4.98
N ALA A 59 10.80 5.35 5.44
CA ALA A 59 11.03 5.87 6.79
C ALA A 59 10.50 4.97 7.91
N LEU A 60 9.39 4.27 7.67
CA LEU A 60 8.76 3.39 8.64
C LEU A 60 8.72 1.95 8.11
N PRO A 61 9.81 1.17 8.30
CA PRO A 61 9.91 -0.18 7.77
C PRO A 61 8.98 -1.17 8.50
N GLY A 62 8.90 -2.38 7.97
CA GLY A 62 8.16 -3.50 8.57
C GLY A 62 6.99 -3.97 7.70
N LYS A 63 6.75 -5.29 7.72
CA LYS A 63 5.77 -5.95 6.84
C LYS A 63 4.37 -5.34 6.92
N HIS A 64 3.88 -5.06 8.12
CA HIS A 64 2.58 -4.42 8.30
C HIS A 64 2.53 -3.00 7.69
N ASN A 65 3.61 -2.23 7.85
CA ASN A 65 3.68 -0.88 7.28
C ASN A 65 3.76 -0.93 5.75
N LEU A 66 4.51 -1.87 5.17
CA LEU A 66 4.50 -2.10 3.72
C LEU A 66 3.10 -2.41 3.20
N SER A 67 2.33 -3.24 3.90
CA SER A 67 0.93 -3.52 3.54
C SER A 67 0.09 -2.24 3.52
N ASN A 68 0.21 -1.39 4.56
CA ASN A 68 -0.50 -0.12 4.64
C ASN A 68 -0.05 0.88 3.56
N TYR A 69 1.24 0.91 3.25
CA TYR A 69 1.79 1.73 2.18
C TYR A 69 1.23 1.34 0.82
N LEU A 70 1.17 0.04 0.51
CA LEU A 70 0.58 -0.43 -0.75
C LEU A 70 -0.91 -0.09 -0.84
N GLY A 71 -1.68 -0.28 0.23
CA GLY A 71 -3.10 0.09 0.25
C GLY A 71 -3.32 1.60 0.08
N SER A 72 -2.51 2.42 0.76
CA SER A 72 -2.58 3.88 0.68
C SER A 72 -2.12 4.40 -0.68
N ALA A 73 -1.02 3.86 -1.23
CA ALA A 73 -0.52 4.21 -2.55
C ALA A 73 -1.51 3.85 -3.64
N THR A 74 -2.11 2.66 -3.57
CA THR A 74 -3.17 2.22 -4.49
C THR A 74 -4.33 3.21 -4.48
N SER A 75 -4.81 3.58 -3.29
CA SER A 75 -5.90 4.55 -3.14
C SER A 75 -5.52 5.93 -3.68
N ALA A 76 -4.33 6.43 -3.37
CA ALA A 76 -3.84 7.72 -3.83
C ALA A 76 -3.67 7.78 -5.35
N SER A 77 -3.15 6.71 -5.96
CA SER A 77 -3.00 6.58 -7.41
C SER A 77 -4.35 6.60 -8.12
N LEU A 78 -5.36 5.88 -7.58
CA LEU A 78 -6.73 5.92 -8.10
C LEU A 78 -7.38 7.30 -8.02
N LEU A 79 -6.95 8.13 -7.07
CA LEU A 79 -7.37 9.53 -6.93
C LEU A 79 -6.57 10.51 -7.81
N GLY A 80 -5.63 10.02 -8.62
CA GLY A 80 -4.81 10.83 -9.52
C GLY A 80 -3.65 11.56 -8.84
N ILE A 81 -3.25 11.14 -7.64
CA ILE A 81 -2.08 11.69 -6.97
C ILE A 81 -0.81 11.18 -7.66
N ALA A 82 0.10 12.11 -7.98
CA ALA A 82 1.36 11.78 -8.65
C ALA A 82 2.24 10.84 -7.80
N SER A 83 2.88 9.87 -8.46
CA SER A 83 3.78 8.89 -7.82
C SER A 83 4.88 9.55 -6.99
N SER A 84 5.41 10.70 -7.42
CA SER A 84 6.40 11.47 -6.65
C SER A 84 5.88 11.90 -5.28
N ARG A 85 4.63 12.35 -5.19
CA ARG A 85 4.00 12.75 -3.92
C ARG A 85 3.72 11.57 -3.02
N ILE A 86 3.38 10.42 -3.60
CA ILE A 86 3.23 9.16 -2.86
C ILE A 86 4.58 8.74 -2.28
N ALA A 87 5.65 8.80 -3.08
CA ALA A 87 7.01 8.49 -2.64
C ALA A 87 7.50 9.45 -1.52
N ASP A 88 7.27 10.76 -1.65
CA ASP A 88 7.60 11.77 -0.63
C ASP A 88 7.03 11.41 0.75
N VAL A 89 5.79 10.90 0.79
CA VAL A 89 5.15 10.47 2.04
C VAL A 89 5.81 9.21 2.58
N MET A 90 6.11 8.21 1.75
CA MET A 90 6.81 7.00 2.19
C MET A 90 8.23 7.29 2.73
N LEU A 91 8.89 8.33 2.20
CA LEU A 91 10.20 8.81 2.63
C LEU A 91 10.18 9.54 3.99
N SER A 92 9.04 10.08 4.41
CA SER A 92 8.96 11.02 5.54
C SER A 92 7.95 10.64 6.62
N PHE A 93 7.10 9.63 6.39
CA PHE A 93 6.08 9.23 7.34
C PHE A 93 6.69 8.52 8.55
N CYS A 94 6.65 9.18 9.71
CA CYS A 94 7.19 8.66 10.97
C CYS A 94 6.17 7.90 11.82
N GLY A 95 4.99 7.58 11.28
CA GLY A 95 3.89 6.98 12.03
C GLY A 95 2.87 8.01 12.51
N VAL A 96 1.89 7.53 13.28
CA VAL A 96 0.81 8.37 13.82
C VAL A 96 1.08 8.61 15.30
N PRO A 97 0.99 9.86 15.78
CA PRO A 97 1.07 10.16 17.20
C PRO A 97 0.09 9.30 18.01
N HIS A 98 0.50 8.92 19.22
CA HIS A 98 -0.28 8.11 20.16
C HIS A 98 -0.50 6.64 19.76
N ARG A 99 0.23 6.11 18.78
CA ARG A 99 0.26 4.67 18.44
C ARG A 99 1.64 4.08 18.76
N LEU A 100 1.72 3.27 19.82
CA LEU A 100 2.97 2.66 20.35
C LEU A 100 4.03 3.69 20.80
N GLU A 101 3.60 4.86 21.27
CA GLU A 101 4.51 5.78 21.95
C GLU A 101 4.88 5.20 23.32
N HIS A 102 6.18 5.09 23.59
CA HIS A 102 6.68 4.81 24.93
C HIS A 102 6.46 6.08 25.75
N VAL A 103 5.35 6.13 26.50
CA VAL A 103 4.98 7.25 27.36
C VAL A 103 5.75 7.20 28.68
N GLY A 104 7.09 7.17 28.61
CA GLY A 104 7.98 7.18 29.80
C GLY A 104 7.87 5.95 30.72
N GLU A 105 8.70 5.92 31.78
CA GLU A 105 8.59 5.01 32.94
C GLU A 105 7.63 5.57 34.00
#